data_AF-A0A5A5RVX8-F1
#
_entry.id   AF-A0A5A5RVX8-F1
#
_cell.length_a   1.000
_cell.length_b   1.000
_cell.length_c   1.000
_cell.angle_alpha   90.00
_cell.angle_beta   90.00
_cell.angle_gamma   90.00
#
_symmetry.space_group_name_H-M   'P 1'
#
loop_
_entity.id
_entity.type
_entity.pdbx_description
1 polymer ?
#
loop_
_entity_poly.entity_id
_entity_poly.type
_entity_poly.pdbx_seq_one_letter_code
_entity_poly.pdbx_strand_id
1 'polypeptide(L)'
;MEIQESLPEKVAKIFGTIEKGAKNMKEAMQEYRNESYDLKSINSKEKLLDFSRIEDDVKKIYKDIQKKGDTVLGSHLILDGKNDLMEINIYTQKNGETFQTTIKAEVQRVTNIPSHVRDELKNSGRVELNLKL
;
A
#
# COMPACT_ATOMS: atom_id res chain seq x y z
N MET A 1 16.93 15.56 -25.64
CA MET A 1 17.26 14.33 -24.91
C MET A 1 16.10 14.06 -23.97
N GLU A 2 15.27 13.08 -24.29
CA GLU A 2 14.21 12.63 -23.39
C GLU A 2 14.89 11.80 -22.29
N ILE A 3 14.85 12.30 -21.05
CA ILE A 3 15.29 11.52 -19.90
C ILE A 3 14.25 10.42 -19.75
N GLN A 4 14.64 9.23 -20.18
CA GLN A 4 13.85 8.01 -20.00
C GLN A 4 13.88 7.70 -18.51
N GLU A 5 12.94 8.30 -17.76
CA GLU A 5 12.81 8.09 -16.32
C GLU A 5 12.75 6.59 -16.06
N SER A 6 13.76 6.11 -15.36
CA SER A 6 13.90 4.69 -15.05
C SER A 6 12.70 4.26 -14.18
N LEU A 7 12.17 3.06 -14.41
CA LEU A 7 11.09 2.47 -13.59
C LEU A 7 11.27 2.66 -12.06
N PRO A 8 12.49 2.59 -11.49
CA PRO A 8 12.73 2.90 -10.08
C PRO A 8 12.36 4.32 -9.66
N GLU A 9 12.55 5.33 -10.53
CA GLU A 9 12.24 6.73 -10.22
C GLU A 9 10.73 7.01 -10.23
N LYS A 10 9.97 6.31 -11.08
CA LYS A 10 8.50 6.43 -11.11
C LYS A 10 7.87 5.88 -9.83
N VAL A 11 8.35 4.72 -9.36
CA VAL A 11 7.90 4.11 -8.09
C VAL A 11 8.32 4.99 -6.91
N ALA A 12 9.55 5.53 -6.89
CA ALA A 12 10.00 6.42 -5.83
C ALA A 12 9.17 7.71 -5.68
N LYS A 13 8.57 8.24 -6.77
CA LYS A 13 7.70 9.43 -6.71
C LYS A 13 6.36 9.17 -6.03
N ILE A 14 5.87 7.93 -6.07
CA ILE A 14 4.54 7.54 -5.58
C ILE A 14 4.62 6.99 -4.16
N PHE A 15 5.70 6.27 -3.87
CA PHE A 15 6.05 5.78 -2.55
C PHE A 15 6.93 6.83 -1.85
N GLY A 16 6.29 7.82 -1.23
CA GLY A 16 6.99 8.83 -0.45
C GLY A 16 7.66 8.20 0.78
N THR A 17 8.93 8.55 1.03
CA THR A 17 9.66 8.14 2.23
C THR A 17 9.00 8.69 3.50
N ILE A 18 8.57 7.77 4.35
CA ILE A 18 8.43 7.84 5.82
C ILE A 18 8.20 9.26 6.37
N GLU A 19 6.96 9.73 6.34
CA GLU A 19 6.52 10.61 7.43
C GLU A 19 6.04 9.73 8.57
N LYS A 20 6.43 10.05 9.81
CA LYS A 20 5.83 9.58 11.06
C LYS A 20 4.36 10.06 11.17
N GLY A 21 3.56 9.77 10.14
CA GLY A 21 2.22 10.28 9.88
C GLY A 21 1.11 9.46 10.54
N ALA A 22 1.45 8.59 11.49
CA ALA A 22 0.48 7.79 12.24
C ALA A 22 -0.43 8.63 13.17
N LYS A 23 -0.27 9.96 13.25
CA LYS A 23 -0.98 10.78 14.24
C LYS A 23 -2.37 11.27 13.84
N ASN A 24 -2.68 11.41 12.54
CA ASN A 24 -3.91 12.12 12.13
C ASN A 24 -5.03 11.23 11.56
N MET A 25 -4.83 9.93 11.41
CA MET A 25 -5.87 9.00 10.92
C MET A 25 -6.51 8.15 12.03
N LYS A 26 -6.20 8.46 13.29
CA LYS A 26 -6.67 7.74 14.48
C LYS A 26 -8.18 7.88 14.74
N GLU A 27 -8.83 8.83 14.07
CA GLU A 27 -10.26 9.15 14.24
C GLU A 27 -11.16 8.49 13.19
N ALA A 28 -10.61 7.67 12.28
CA ALA A 28 -11.43 6.88 11.37
C ALA A 28 -12.29 5.87 12.17
N MET A 29 -13.60 5.90 11.94
CA MET A 29 -14.55 4.96 12.53
C MET A 29 -14.23 3.59 11.92
N GLN A 30 -13.70 2.68 12.73
CA GLN A 30 -13.25 1.36 12.29
C GLN A 30 -14.43 0.45 11.92
N GLU A 31 -15.15 0.74 10.84
CA GLU A 31 -15.85 -0.31 10.12
C GLU A 31 -14.82 -1.12 9.35
N TYR A 32 -14.37 -2.23 9.93
CA TYR A 32 -13.53 -3.20 9.23
C TYR A 32 -14.33 -3.82 8.08
N ARG A 33 -14.22 -3.26 6.88
CA ARG A 33 -14.68 -3.93 5.66
C ARG A 33 -13.57 -4.87 5.20
N ASN A 34 -13.75 -6.16 5.47
CA ASN A 34 -12.94 -7.22 4.88
C ASN A 34 -13.41 -7.43 3.42
N GLU A 35 -13.01 -6.51 2.54
CA GLU A 35 -13.22 -6.67 1.11
C GLU A 35 -12.08 -7.50 0.52
N SER A 36 -12.41 -8.57 -0.20
CA SER A 36 -11.42 -9.36 -0.92
C SER A 36 -11.07 -8.68 -2.24
N TYR A 37 -9.83 -8.20 -2.34
CA TYR A 37 -9.27 -7.70 -3.58
C TYR A 37 -8.29 -8.73 -4.15
N ASP A 38 -8.46 -9.05 -5.43
CA ASP A 38 -7.48 -9.84 -6.17
C ASP A 38 -6.28 -8.94 -6.52
N LEU A 39 -5.19 -9.13 -5.77
CA LEU A 39 -3.95 -8.37 -5.87
C LEU A 39 -3.02 -9.04 -6.88
N LYS A 40 -2.80 -8.40 -8.04
CA LYS A 40 -1.89 -8.90 -9.08
C LYS A 40 -0.42 -8.80 -8.68
N SER A 41 -0.11 -7.99 -7.68
CA SER A 41 1.20 -7.91 -7.05
C SER A 41 1.55 -9.15 -6.23
N ILE A 42 0.58 -10.00 -5.89
CA ILE A 42 0.79 -11.17 -5.04
C ILE A 42 0.63 -12.47 -5.82
N ASN A 43 1.67 -13.28 -5.80
CA ASN A 43 1.55 -14.71 -6.10
C ASN A 43 1.32 -15.47 -4.79
N SER A 44 0.05 -15.76 -4.48
CA SER A 44 -0.35 -16.40 -3.22
C SER A 44 0.20 -17.83 -3.06
N LYS A 45 0.48 -18.54 -4.15
CA LYS A 45 1.07 -19.89 -4.08
C LYS A 45 2.52 -19.86 -3.63
N GLU A 46 3.26 -18.84 -4.06
CA GLU A 46 4.68 -18.68 -3.77
C GLU A 46 4.97 -17.73 -2.61
N LYS A 47 3.91 -17.11 -2.05
CA LYS A 47 3.97 -16.03 -1.06
C LYS A 47 4.95 -14.93 -1.49
N LEU A 48 4.88 -14.60 -2.78
CA LEU A 48 5.80 -13.69 -3.44
C LEU A 48 5.08 -12.40 -3.82
N LEU A 49 5.63 -11.29 -3.35
CA LEU A 49 5.21 -9.93 -3.71
C LEU A 49 6.11 -9.37 -4.82
N ASP A 50 5.50 -8.87 -5.90
CA ASP A 50 6.14 -7.99 -6.87
C ASP A 50 5.84 -6.54 -6.48
N PHE A 51 6.81 -5.89 -5.84
CA PHE A 51 6.65 -4.54 -5.31
C PHE A 51 6.28 -3.51 -6.40
N SER A 52 6.77 -3.72 -7.63
CA SER A 52 6.52 -2.81 -8.76
C SER A 52 5.05 -2.74 -9.19
N ARG A 53 4.23 -3.72 -8.80
CA ARG A 53 2.82 -3.84 -9.19
C ARG A 53 1.83 -3.36 -8.13
N ILE A 54 2.30 -3.03 -6.93
CA ILE A 54 1.43 -2.61 -5.83
C ILE A 54 0.64 -1.36 -6.22
N GLU A 55 1.28 -0.43 -6.91
CA GLU A 55 0.66 0.80 -7.37
C GLU A 55 -0.57 0.54 -8.25
N ASP A 56 -0.46 -0.40 -9.18
CA ASP A 56 -1.56 -0.76 -10.09
C ASP A 56 -2.73 -1.39 -9.33
N ASP A 57 -2.44 -2.26 -8.35
CA ASP A 57 -3.46 -2.84 -7.48
C ASP A 57 -4.17 -1.75 -6.67
N VAL A 58 -3.43 -0.84 -6.05
CA VAL A 58 -4.02 0.23 -5.24
C VAL A 58 -4.82 1.20 -6.12
N LYS A 59 -4.34 1.55 -7.31
CA LYS A 59 -5.11 2.34 -8.29
C LYS A 59 -6.41 1.66 -8.70
N LYS A 60 -6.40 0.34 -8.89
CA LYS A 60 -7.62 -0.43 -9.19
C LYS A 60 -8.59 -0.39 -8.01
N ILE A 61 -8.10 -0.60 -6.79
CA ILE A 61 -8.92 -0.53 -5.57
C ILE A 61 -9.55 0.87 -5.42
N TYR A 62 -8.76 1.94 -5.60
CA TYR A 62 -9.26 3.31 -5.55
C TYR A 62 -10.39 3.54 -6.55
N LYS A 63 -10.23 3.09 -7.79
CA LYS A 63 -11.29 3.19 -8.81
C LYS A 63 -12.55 2.45 -8.39
N ASP A 64 -12.43 1.27 -7.78
CA ASP A 64 -13.58 0.47 -7.36
C ASP A 64 -14.31 1.09 -6.15
N ILE A 65 -13.56 1.70 -5.21
CA ILE A 65 -14.12 2.50 -4.11
C ILE A 65 -14.85 3.74 -4.65
N GLN A 66 -14.21 4.49 -5.56
CA GLN A 66 -14.79 5.71 -6.14
C GLN A 66 -16.07 5.43 -6.95
N LYS A 67 -16.14 4.28 -7.65
CA LYS A 67 -17.37 3.84 -8.33
C LYS A 67 -18.54 3.59 -7.37
N LYS A 68 -18.27 3.26 -6.09
CA LYS A 68 -19.29 3.11 -5.05
C LYS A 68 -19.76 4.47 -4.47
N GLY A 69 -19.16 5.57 -4.91
CA GLY A 69 -19.45 6.94 -4.45
C GLY A 69 -18.64 7.38 -3.23
N ASP A 70 -17.64 6.60 -2.82
CA ASP A 70 -16.80 6.90 -1.66
C ASP A 70 -15.58 7.73 -2.10
N THR A 71 -15.19 8.74 -1.33
CA THR A 71 -14.00 9.57 -1.60
C THR A 71 -12.76 8.92 -0.97
N VAL A 72 -11.69 8.69 -1.73
CA VAL A 72 -10.44 8.16 -1.18
C VAL A 72 -9.60 9.31 -0.59
N LEU A 73 -9.18 9.16 0.67
CA LEU A 73 -8.34 10.12 1.39
C LEU A 73 -6.85 9.78 1.28
N GLY A 74 -6.51 8.51 1.06
CA GLY A 74 -5.15 8.02 0.91
C GLY A 74 -5.01 6.57 1.33
N SER A 75 -3.80 6.03 1.25
CA SER A 75 -3.52 4.66 1.71
C SER A 75 -2.10 4.47 2.19
N HIS A 76 -1.92 3.54 3.12
CA HIS A 76 -0.64 3.11 3.65
C HIS A 76 -0.38 1.67 3.24
N LEU A 77 0.83 1.39 2.75
CA LEU A 77 1.36 0.05 2.61
C LEU A 77 2.25 -0.25 3.82
N ILE A 78 2.00 -1.37 4.47
CA ILE A 78 2.83 -1.90 5.54
C ILE A 78 3.40 -3.23 5.06
N LEU A 79 4.73 -3.36 5.11
CA LEU A 79 5.42 -4.63 4.95
C LEU A 79 6.05 -4.99 6.29
N ASP A 80 5.63 -6.12 6.86
CA ASP A 80 6.10 -6.66 8.12
C ASP A 80 6.83 -7.98 7.86
N GLY A 81 8.15 -7.89 7.73
CA GLY A 81 9.02 -9.04 7.47
C GLY A 81 9.22 -9.94 8.69
N LYS A 82 8.76 -9.53 9.88
CA LYS A 82 8.79 -10.40 11.08
C LYS A 82 7.58 -11.33 11.13
N ASN A 83 6.46 -10.87 10.58
CA ASN A 83 5.19 -11.59 10.57
C ASN A 83 4.81 -12.15 9.19
N ASP A 84 5.73 -12.09 8.21
CA ASP A 84 5.50 -12.47 6.81
C ASP A 84 4.20 -11.86 6.24
N LEU A 85 3.96 -10.58 6.50
CA LEU A 85 2.68 -9.93 6.25
C LEU A 85 2.84 -8.65 5.44
N MET A 86 1.93 -8.47 4.49
CA MET A 86 1.68 -7.19 3.83
C MET A 86 0.26 -6.73 4.16
N GLU A 87 0.13 -5.44 4.51
CA GLU A 87 -1.16 -4.79 4.73
C GLU A 87 -1.26 -3.53 3.87
N ILE A 88 -2.43 -3.31 3.26
CA ILE A 88 -2.80 -2.05 2.62
C ILE A 88 -3.98 -1.48 3.38
N ASN A 89 -3.76 -0.36 4.05
CA ASN A 89 -4.81 0.40 4.73
C ASN A 89 -5.26 1.53 3.82
N ILE A 90 -6.54 1.58 3.47
CA ILE A 90 -7.12 2.60 2.61
C ILE A 90 -8.14 3.38 3.42
N TYR A 91 -7.99 4.70 3.43
CA TYR A 91 -8.86 5.62 4.15
C TYR A 91 -9.83 6.24 3.17
N THR A 92 -11.12 6.19 3.49
CA THR A 92 -12.19 6.71 2.63
C THR A 92 -13.14 7.59 3.43
N GLN A 93 -13.82 8.51 2.75
CA GLN A 93 -14.87 9.33 3.31
C GLN A 93 -16.19 9.01 2.60
N LYS A 94 -17.24 8.76 3.39
CA LYS A 94 -18.61 8.52 2.92
C LYS A 94 -19.58 9.19 3.89
N ASN A 95 -20.51 10.00 3.37
CA ASN A 95 -21.51 10.72 4.19
C ASN A 95 -20.93 11.57 5.34
N GLY A 96 -19.74 12.14 5.17
CA GLY A 96 -19.05 12.93 6.19
C GLY A 96 -18.26 12.11 7.21
N GLU A 97 -18.39 10.78 7.20
CA GLU A 97 -17.67 9.87 8.08
C GLU A 97 -16.43 9.30 7.39
N THR A 98 -15.38 9.02 8.18
CA THR A 98 -14.13 8.44 7.69
C THR A 98 -14.07 6.96 8.05
N PHE A 99 -13.75 6.12 7.06
CA PHE A 99 -13.66 4.67 7.17
C PHE A 99 -12.24 4.19 6.81
N GLN A 100 -11.85 3.05 7.39
CA GLN A 100 -10.61 2.36 7.04
C GLN A 100 -10.91 0.96 6.48
N THR A 101 -10.48 0.72 5.25
CA THR A 101 -10.46 -0.62 4.65
C THR A 101 -9.06 -1.20 4.79
N THR A 102 -8.96 -2.44 5.31
CA THR A 102 -7.67 -3.11 5.49
C THR A 102 -7.62 -4.35 4.61
N ILE A 103 -6.62 -4.45 3.75
CA ILE A 103 -6.38 -5.60 2.88
C ILE A 103 -5.09 -6.26 3.36
N LYS A 104 -5.10 -7.57 3.56
CA LYS A 104 -3.95 -8.32 4.07
C LYS A 104 -3.56 -9.45 3.13
N ALA A 105 -2.27 -9.69 3.01
CA ALA A 105 -1.72 -10.82 2.27
C ALA A 105 -0.47 -11.38 2.97
N GLU A 106 -0.33 -12.70 2.99
CA GLU A 106 0.89 -13.35 3.46
C GLU A 106 2.00 -13.23 2.41
N VAL A 107 3.16 -12.71 2.82
CA VAL A 107 4.30 -12.40 1.95
C VAL A 107 5.59 -12.81 2.64
N GLN A 108 6.29 -13.79 2.06
CA GLN A 108 7.59 -14.27 2.55
C GLN A 108 8.76 -13.75 1.71
N ARG A 109 8.49 -13.38 0.45
CA ARG A 109 9.50 -12.92 -0.50
C ARG A 109 9.00 -11.69 -1.22
N VAL A 110 9.92 -10.76 -1.49
CA VAL A 110 9.62 -9.53 -2.24
C VAL A 110 10.61 -9.37 -3.39
N THR A 111 10.10 -9.08 -4.57
CA THR A 111 10.86 -8.77 -5.79
C THR A 111 10.62 -7.34 -6.22
N ASN A 112 11.55 -6.78 -7.00
CA ASN A 112 11.49 -5.41 -7.52
C ASN A 112 11.35 -4.33 -6.43
N ILE A 113 11.82 -4.64 -5.22
CA ILE A 113 11.78 -3.73 -4.07
C ILE A 113 12.84 -2.63 -4.21
N PRO A 114 12.48 -1.35 -4.05
CA PRO A 114 13.45 -0.26 -4.04
C PRO A 114 14.49 -0.44 -2.92
N SER A 115 15.74 -0.04 -3.18
CA SER A 115 16.83 -0.23 -2.21
C SER A 115 16.52 0.38 -0.85
N HIS A 116 15.99 1.60 -0.80
CA HIS A 116 15.63 2.26 0.47
C HIS A 116 14.59 1.48 1.29
N VAL A 117 13.57 0.90 0.64
CA VAL A 117 12.56 0.07 1.31
C VAL A 117 13.18 -1.24 1.80
N ARG A 118 14.01 -1.87 0.97
CA ARG A 118 14.72 -3.11 1.32
C ARG A 118 15.64 -2.90 2.51
N ASP A 119 16.38 -1.80 2.54
CA ASP A 119 17.35 -1.51 3.57
C ASP A 119 16.63 -1.17 4.90
N GLU A 120 15.52 -0.42 4.85
CA GLU A 120 14.64 -0.21 6.01
C GLU A 120 14.08 -1.54 6.54
N LEU A 121 13.54 -2.39 5.67
CA LEU A 121 12.99 -3.69 6.06
C LEU A 121 14.05 -4.60 6.71
N LYS A 122 15.30 -4.54 6.24
CA LYS A 122 16.42 -5.25 6.89
C LYS A 122 16.77 -4.70 8.27
N ASN A 123 16.69 -3.38 8.45
CA ASN A 123 17.10 -2.72 9.69
C ASN A 123 16.04 -2.81 10.79
N SER A 124 14.76 -2.58 10.47
CA SER A 124 13.67 -2.51 11.43
C SER A 124 12.82 -3.79 11.47
N GLY A 125 12.85 -4.60 10.40
CA GLY A 125 11.94 -5.71 10.15
C GLY A 125 10.54 -5.28 9.69
N ARG A 126 10.28 -3.97 9.56
CA ARG A 126 8.97 -3.44 9.18
C ARG A 126 9.09 -2.07 8.52
N VAL A 127 8.43 -1.89 7.38
CA VAL A 127 8.39 -0.60 6.67
C VAL A 127 6.94 -0.20 6.41
N GLU A 128 6.67 1.09 6.59
CA GLU A 128 5.38 1.72 6.29
C GLU A 128 5.59 2.81 5.25
N LEU A 129 4.81 2.76 4.17
CA LEU A 129 4.91 3.64 3.02
C LEU A 129 3.58 4.32 2.78
N ASN A 130 3.62 5.64 2.65
CA ASN A 130 2.45 6.42 2.27
C ASN A 130 2.31 6.38 0.75
N LEU A 131 1.15 5.98 0.27
CA LEU A 131 0.83 5.96 -1.15
C LEU A 131 0.00 7.20 -1.45
N LYS A 132 0.61 8.14 -2.18
CA LYS A 132 -0.10 9.30 -2.75
C LYS A 132 -0.32 9.01 -4.24
N LEU A 133 -1.55 8.66 -4.60
CA LEU A 133 -1.96 8.31 -5.97
C LEU A 133 -2.88 9.37 -6.57
#